data_AF-A0A652YZS7-F1
#
_entry.id   AF-A0A652YZS7-F1
#
_cell.length_a   1.000
_cell.length_b   1.000
_cell.length_c   1.000
_cell.angle_alpha   90.00
_cell.angle_beta   90.00
_cell.angle_gamma   90.00
#
_symmetry.space_group_name_H-M   'P 1'
#
loop_
_entity.id
_entity.type
_entity.pdbx_description
1 polymer ?
#
loop_
_entity_poly.entity_id
_entity_poly.type
_entity_poly.pdbx_seq_one_letter_code
_entity_poly.pdbx_strand_id
1 'polypeptide(L)'
;MPDVNRWNEKSLSWSPSSHFRFQQLIAMFNAFEIEWNPEAFVNGKFIKYDDPRYASLLDTLHNSMLEMLPVDMRGSINYGHGFGVHSDQLTDCFNILFKYRERVGSILTFSDGVLAASGLYLFAHQKTDELNRIVRENLGIIDDILVAIISPEEKQFAMVQMVNDYGYPDVDLCKIDFEDL
;
A
#
# COMPACT_ATOMS: atom_id res chain seq x y z
N MET A 1 8.68 -11.26 -3.74
CA MET A 1 9.32 -10.04 -3.23
C MET A 1 10.78 -10.33 -2.91
N PRO A 2 11.70 -9.39 -3.15
CA PRO A 2 13.05 -9.48 -2.62
C PRO A 2 13.03 -9.49 -1.08
N ASP A 3 14.04 -10.11 -0.48
CA ASP A 3 14.18 -10.25 0.98
C ASP A 3 14.37 -8.87 1.62
N VAL A 4 13.34 -8.37 2.30
CA VAL A 4 13.31 -7.03 2.91
C VAL A 4 14.41 -6.84 3.95
N ASN A 5 14.90 -7.92 4.57
CA ASN A 5 16.03 -7.88 5.49
C ASN A 5 17.35 -7.51 4.80
N ARG A 6 17.40 -7.63 3.47
CA ARG A 6 18.54 -7.24 2.64
C ARG A 6 18.41 -5.83 2.09
N TRP A 7 17.39 -5.07 2.47
CA TRP A 7 17.22 -3.69 2.01
C TRP A 7 17.82 -2.74 3.05
N ASN A 8 19.10 -2.46 2.89
CA ASN A 8 19.82 -1.44 3.66
C ASN A 8 20.85 -0.74 2.75
N GLU A 9 21.35 0.42 3.18
CA GLU A 9 22.27 1.21 2.36
C GLU A 9 23.50 0.43 1.91
N LYS A 10 24.04 -0.44 2.77
CA LYS A 10 25.27 -1.20 2.48
C LYS A 10 25.03 -2.25 1.40
N SER A 11 23.93 -3.00 1.49
CA SER A 11 23.61 -4.05 0.53
C SER A 11 23.19 -3.52 -0.83
N LEU A 12 22.62 -2.31 -0.88
CA LEU A 12 22.13 -1.68 -2.12
C LEU A 12 23.15 -0.75 -2.79
N SER A 13 24.29 -0.46 -2.13
CA SER A 13 25.34 0.42 -2.67
C SER A 13 25.90 0.02 -4.04
N TRP A 14 25.75 -1.25 -4.43
CA TRP A 14 26.22 -1.79 -5.71
C TRP A 14 25.21 -1.63 -6.86
N SER A 15 23.97 -1.22 -6.58
CA SER A 15 22.94 -0.94 -7.59
C SER A 15 22.37 0.45 -7.36
N PRO A 16 22.82 1.46 -8.13
CA PRO A 16 22.33 2.83 -8.03
C PRO A 16 20.81 2.92 -8.06
N SER A 17 20.16 2.19 -8.98
CA SER A 17 18.70 2.22 -9.09
C SER A 17 17.98 1.66 -7.86
N SER A 18 18.50 0.59 -7.25
CA SER A 18 17.95 0.03 -6.02
C SER A 18 18.18 0.95 -4.82
N HIS A 19 19.34 1.61 -4.77
CA HIS A 19 19.67 2.57 -3.72
C HIS A 19 18.72 3.77 -3.71
N PHE A 20 18.45 4.37 -4.88
CA PHE A 20 17.51 5.49 -4.97
C PHE A 20 16.08 5.09 -4.60
N ARG A 21 15.61 3.92 -5.04
CA ARG A 21 14.28 3.40 -4.62
C ARG A 21 14.19 3.22 -3.10
N PHE A 22 15.26 2.75 -2.47
CA PHE A 22 15.32 2.64 -1.02
C PHE A 22 15.25 4.00 -0.32
N GLN A 23 15.97 5.01 -0.83
CA GLN A 23 15.88 6.38 -0.33
C GLN A 23 14.47 6.97 -0.49
N GLN A 24 13.81 6.73 -1.63
CA GLN A 24 12.42 7.15 -1.85
C GLN A 24 11.48 6.54 -0.80
N LEU A 25 11.65 5.24 -0.49
CA LEU A 25 10.84 4.58 0.54
C LEU A 25 11.05 5.19 1.92
N ILE A 26 12.30 5.43 2.32
CA ILE A 26 12.59 6.09 3.61
C ILE A 26 11.94 7.49 3.66
N ALA A 27 12.10 8.29 2.60
CA ALA A 27 11.52 9.63 2.54
C ALA A 27 9.99 9.59 2.67
N MET A 28 9.32 8.63 2.02
CA MET A 28 7.87 8.44 2.16
C MET A 28 7.48 8.06 3.58
N PHE A 29 8.17 7.10 4.21
CA PHE A 29 7.89 6.72 5.60
C PHE A 29 8.01 7.93 6.54
N ASN A 30 9.06 8.73 6.39
CA ASN A 30 9.26 9.96 7.17
C ASN A 30 8.15 10.99 6.92
N ALA A 31 7.73 11.19 5.67
CA ALA A 31 6.66 12.12 5.32
C ALA A 31 5.33 11.78 6.00
N PHE A 32 5.02 10.49 6.13
CA PHE A 32 3.83 10.01 6.82
C PHE A 32 4.02 9.77 8.32
N GLU A 33 5.16 10.19 8.90
CA GLU A 33 5.49 10.00 10.33
C GLU A 33 5.50 8.53 10.76
N ILE A 34 5.85 7.63 9.84
CA ILE A 34 5.97 6.20 10.06
C ILE A 34 7.44 5.87 10.28
N GLU A 35 7.77 5.23 11.40
CA GLU A 35 9.14 4.76 11.65
C GLU A 35 9.57 3.77 10.56
N TRP A 36 10.80 3.91 10.05
CA TRP A 36 11.37 2.96 9.09
C TRP A 36 11.56 1.59 9.73
N ASN A 37 10.52 0.77 9.62
CA ASN A 37 10.51 -0.63 10.02
C ASN A 37 9.55 -1.38 9.09
N PRO A 38 10.04 -1.88 7.95
CA PRO A 38 9.21 -2.56 6.96
C PRO A 38 8.44 -3.76 7.52
N GLU A 39 9.05 -4.53 8.43
CA GLU A 39 8.38 -5.65 9.08
C GLU A 39 7.21 -5.18 9.95
N ALA A 40 7.41 -4.12 10.74
CA ALA A 40 6.33 -3.51 11.52
C ALA A 40 5.23 -2.95 10.62
N PHE A 41 5.61 -2.31 9.50
CA PHE A 41 4.67 -1.75 8.53
C PHE A 41 3.76 -2.82 7.91
N VAL A 42 4.34 -3.89 7.38
CA VAL A 42 3.60 -5.00 6.75
C VAL A 42 2.63 -5.69 7.72
N ASN A 43 2.93 -5.64 9.03
CA ASN A 43 2.06 -6.19 10.07
C ASN A 43 1.09 -5.15 10.69
N GLY A 44 1.04 -3.93 10.15
CA GLY A 44 0.17 -2.86 10.63
C GLY A 44 0.55 -2.28 12.01
N LYS A 45 1.75 -2.56 12.52
CA LYS A 45 2.18 -2.13 13.88
C LYS A 45 2.39 -0.61 14.01
N PHE A 46 2.36 0.13 12.90
CA PHE A 46 2.41 1.59 12.90
C PHE A 46 1.06 2.22 13.33
N ILE A 47 -0.03 1.45 13.28
CA ILE A 47 -1.38 1.91 13.61
C ILE A 47 -1.49 2.09 15.12
N LYS A 48 -1.77 3.33 15.55
CA LYS A 48 -2.01 3.70 16.95
C LYS A 48 -3.50 3.93 17.13
N TYR A 49 -4.22 2.96 17.69
CA TYR A 49 -5.68 3.00 17.75
C TYR A 49 -6.26 4.11 18.63
N ASP A 50 -5.49 4.56 19.61
CA ASP A 50 -5.82 5.65 20.52
C ASP A 50 -5.53 7.03 19.91
N ASP A 51 -4.96 7.04 18.70
CA ASP A 51 -4.71 8.25 17.94
C ASP A 51 -6.03 8.86 17.43
N PRO A 52 -6.37 10.09 17.83
CA PRO A 52 -7.61 10.76 17.45
C PRO A 52 -7.80 10.86 15.93
N ARG A 53 -6.70 10.80 15.15
CA ARG A 53 -6.75 10.88 13.69
C ARG A 53 -7.60 9.76 13.08
N TYR A 54 -7.69 8.59 13.72
CA TYR A 54 -8.50 7.49 13.22
C TYR A 54 -9.99 7.59 13.51
N ALA A 55 -10.45 8.56 14.33
CA ALA A 55 -11.84 8.63 14.77
C ALA A 55 -12.84 8.63 13.59
N SER A 56 -12.59 9.45 12.57
CA SER A 56 -13.47 9.53 11.39
C SER A 56 -13.51 8.22 10.60
N LEU A 57 -12.38 7.52 10.47
CA LEU A 57 -12.32 6.24 9.78
C LEU A 57 -13.09 5.16 10.55
N LEU A 58 -12.91 5.11 11.87
CA LEU A 58 -13.61 4.18 12.75
C LEU A 58 -15.13 4.39 12.70
N ASP A 59 -15.59 5.65 12.68
CA ASP A 59 -17.00 5.98 12.52
C ASP A 59 -17.56 5.51 11.17
N THR A 60 -16.83 5.74 10.08
CA THR A 60 -17.22 5.26 8.75
C THR A 60 -17.31 3.73 8.71
N LEU A 61 -16.30 3.03 9.23
CA LEU A 61 -16.31 1.57 9.31
C LEU A 61 -17.49 1.06 10.15
N HIS A 62 -17.75 1.68 11.29
CA HIS A 62 -18.88 1.33 12.15
C HIS A 62 -20.20 1.50 11.41
N ASN A 63 -20.41 2.62 10.72
CA ASN A 63 -21.63 2.88 9.95
C ASN A 63 -21.78 1.90 8.78
N SER A 64 -20.72 1.61 8.04
CA SER A 64 -20.76 0.62 6.95
C SER A 64 -21.06 -0.80 7.47
N MET A 65 -20.52 -1.18 8.63
CA MET A 65 -20.87 -2.46 9.26
C MET A 65 -22.35 -2.54 9.63
N LEU A 66 -22.93 -1.46 10.18
CA LEU A 66 -24.36 -1.42 10.51
C LEU A 66 -25.24 -1.57 9.26
N GLU A 67 -24.83 -1.01 8.13
CA GLU A 67 -25.56 -1.14 6.86
C GLU A 67 -25.55 -2.58 6.32
N MET A 68 -24.45 -3.30 6.48
CA MET A 68 -24.31 -4.69 6.03
C MET A 68 -25.07 -5.70 6.90
N LEU A 69 -25.42 -5.34 8.14
CA LEU A 69 -26.12 -6.23 9.05
C LEU A 69 -27.64 -6.26 8.81
N PRO A 70 -28.27 -7.45 8.95
CA PRO A 70 -29.73 -7.59 8.99
C PRO A 70 -30.37 -6.65 10.02
N VAL A 71 -31.54 -6.09 9.70
CA VAL A 71 -32.21 -5.05 10.52
C VAL A 71 -32.48 -5.51 11.96
N ASP A 72 -32.79 -6.80 12.13
CA ASP A 72 -33.02 -7.46 13.42
C ASP A 72 -31.76 -7.59 14.27
N MET A 73 -30.57 -7.56 13.67
CA MET A 73 -29.28 -7.60 14.38
C MET A 73 -28.76 -6.20 14.77
N ARG A 74 -29.24 -5.12 14.16
CA ARG A 74 -28.78 -3.74 14.43
C ARG A 74 -29.06 -3.28 15.86
N GLY A 75 -30.16 -3.75 16.47
CA GLY A 75 -30.54 -3.38 17.84
C GLY A 75 -29.60 -3.91 18.92
N SER A 76 -28.89 -5.00 18.65
CA SER A 76 -28.00 -5.65 19.62
C SER A 76 -26.65 -4.94 19.81
N ILE A 77 -26.30 -4.00 18.92
CA ILE A 77 -25.01 -3.28 18.96
C ILE A 77 -25.06 -2.08 19.91
N ASN A 78 -26.24 -1.49 20.13
CA ASN A 78 -26.43 -0.32 20.99
C ASN A 78 -26.40 -0.64 22.50
N TYR A 79 -26.45 -1.92 22.90
CA TYR A 79 -26.46 -2.34 24.30
C TYR A 79 -25.09 -2.88 24.75
N GLY A 80 -24.08 -2.01 24.75
CA GLY A 80 -22.99 -2.00 25.74
C GLY A 80 -21.93 -3.10 25.73
N HIS A 81 -22.11 -4.26 25.10
CA HIS A 81 -21.13 -5.36 25.15
C HIS A 81 -21.03 -6.12 23.82
N GLY A 82 -19.98 -5.86 23.01
CA GLY A 82 -19.42 -6.91 22.13
C GLY A 82 -18.99 -6.53 20.70
N PHE A 83 -19.39 -5.37 20.16
CA PHE A 83 -19.04 -4.95 18.79
C PHE A 83 -18.49 -3.53 18.71
N GLY A 84 -17.81 -3.06 19.75
CA GLY A 84 -16.95 -1.88 19.61
C GLY A 84 -15.86 -2.19 18.60
N VAL A 85 -15.50 -1.22 17.76
CA VAL A 85 -14.33 -1.39 16.88
C VAL A 85 -13.11 -1.48 17.78
N HIS A 86 -12.66 -2.70 18.03
CA HIS A 86 -11.49 -2.95 18.85
C HIS A 86 -10.24 -2.51 18.09
N SER A 87 -9.21 -2.12 18.83
CA SER A 87 -7.95 -1.60 18.29
C SER A 87 -7.24 -2.57 17.35
N ASP A 88 -7.43 -3.86 17.55
CA ASP A 88 -6.95 -4.94 16.69
C ASP A 88 -7.67 -4.99 15.34
N GLN A 89 -8.95 -4.60 15.26
CA GLN A 89 -9.73 -4.67 14.02
C GLN A 89 -9.19 -3.79 12.90
N LEU A 90 -8.67 -2.60 13.23
CA LEU A 90 -8.08 -1.72 12.21
C LEU A 90 -6.76 -2.31 11.67
N THR A 91 -5.98 -2.92 12.56
CA THR A 91 -4.74 -3.63 12.20
C THR A 91 -5.05 -4.86 11.35
N ASP A 92 -6.09 -5.63 11.70
CA ASP A 92 -6.54 -6.79 10.94
C ASP A 92 -7.08 -6.39 9.57
N CYS A 93 -7.87 -5.32 9.50
CA CYS A 93 -8.37 -4.74 8.26
C CYS A 93 -7.21 -4.37 7.33
N PHE A 94 -6.23 -3.61 7.83
CA PHE A 94 -5.02 -3.29 7.10
C PHE A 94 -4.31 -4.54 6.60
N ASN A 95 -4.06 -5.52 7.48
CA ASN A 95 -3.33 -6.74 7.15
C ASN A 95 -4.04 -7.57 6.07
N ILE A 96 -5.37 -7.66 6.11
CA ILE A 96 -6.16 -8.37 5.09
C ILE A 96 -6.06 -7.65 3.74
N LEU A 97 -6.32 -6.34 3.72
CA LEU A 97 -6.34 -5.55 2.50
C LEU A 97 -4.95 -5.43 1.87
N PHE A 98 -3.91 -5.21 2.68
CA PHE A 98 -2.53 -5.09 2.22
C PHE A 98 -2.05 -6.41 1.61
N LYS A 99 -2.28 -7.55 2.28
CA LYS A 99 -1.94 -8.88 1.74
C LYS A 99 -2.69 -9.19 0.46
N TYR A 100 -3.97 -8.82 0.38
CA TYR A 100 -4.73 -8.96 -0.87
C TYR A 100 -4.10 -8.13 -1.98
N ARG A 101 -3.79 -6.85 -1.70
CA ARG A 101 -3.20 -5.92 -2.66
C ARG A 101 -1.83 -6.38 -3.18
N GLU A 102 -0.99 -6.92 -2.30
CA GLU A 102 0.29 -7.53 -2.67
C GLU A 102 0.11 -8.74 -3.60
N ARG A 103 -0.81 -9.64 -3.26
CA ARG A 103 -1.10 -10.83 -4.08
C ARG A 103 -1.58 -10.44 -5.47
N VAL A 104 -2.53 -9.51 -5.56
CA VAL A 104 -3.00 -9.02 -6.86
C VAL A 104 -1.85 -8.35 -7.62
N GLY A 105 -1.05 -7.51 -6.96
CA GLY A 105 0.13 -6.88 -7.57
C GLY A 105 1.07 -7.91 -8.21
N SER A 106 1.37 -9.00 -7.50
CA SER A 106 2.24 -10.07 -8.01
C SER A 106 1.70 -10.81 -9.24
N ILE A 107 0.37 -10.91 -9.37
CA ILE A 107 -0.29 -11.52 -10.53
C ILE A 107 -0.21 -10.57 -11.72
N LEU A 108 -0.39 -9.27 -11.47
CA LEU A 108 -0.41 -8.24 -12.52
C LEU A 108 0.98 -7.96 -13.15
N THR A 109 2.07 -8.35 -12.48
CA THR A 109 3.46 -8.23 -13.00
C THR A 109 3.90 -9.42 -13.87
N PHE A 110 3.03 -10.42 -14.07
CA PHE A 110 3.38 -11.61 -14.86
C PHE A 110 3.72 -11.30 -16.33
N SER A 111 3.29 -10.14 -16.87
CA SER A 111 3.51 -9.75 -18.26
C SER A 111 4.77 -8.92 -18.55
N ASP A 112 5.62 -8.62 -17.55
CA ASP A 112 6.77 -7.69 -17.74
C ASP A 112 7.99 -8.29 -18.50
N GLY A 113 7.90 -9.52 -19.01
CA GLY A 113 9.04 -10.28 -19.58
C GLY A 113 9.16 -10.32 -21.12
N VAL A 114 8.59 -9.38 -21.86
CA VAL A 114 8.35 -9.53 -23.31
C VAL A 114 9.46 -8.92 -24.17
N LEU A 115 10.60 -9.62 -24.28
CA LEU A 115 11.61 -9.29 -25.30
C LEU A 115 11.66 -10.28 -26.48
N ALA A 116 10.90 -11.39 -26.45
CA ALA A 116 11.01 -12.44 -27.48
C ALA A 116 9.73 -13.26 -27.74
N ALA A 117 8.55 -12.64 -27.75
CA ALA A 117 7.28 -13.35 -27.99
C ALA A 117 6.96 -13.53 -29.49
N SER A 118 6.62 -14.76 -29.92
CA SER A 118 6.02 -15.00 -31.25
C SER A 118 4.58 -14.46 -31.31
N GLY A 119 3.97 -14.40 -32.52
CA GLY A 119 2.66 -13.74 -32.71
C GLY A 119 1.52 -14.24 -31.81
N LEU A 120 1.49 -15.54 -31.46
CA LEU A 120 0.50 -16.08 -30.52
C LEU A 120 0.74 -15.64 -29.07
N TYR A 121 2.00 -15.53 -28.66
CA TYR A 121 2.35 -15.01 -27.34
C TYR A 121 2.01 -13.52 -27.24
N LEU A 122 2.24 -12.73 -28.31
CA LEU A 122 1.84 -11.32 -28.34
C LEU A 122 0.32 -11.16 -28.13
N PHE A 123 -0.50 -11.98 -28.80
CA PHE A 123 -1.95 -11.95 -28.61
C PHE A 123 -2.36 -12.33 -27.18
N ALA A 124 -1.73 -13.35 -26.59
CA ALA A 124 -1.99 -13.74 -25.20
C ALA A 124 -1.63 -12.60 -24.24
N HIS A 125 -0.46 -11.96 -24.42
CA HIS A 125 -0.04 -10.81 -23.62
C HIS A 125 -1.03 -9.65 -23.74
N GLN A 126 -1.46 -9.29 -24.94
CA GLN A 126 -2.47 -8.24 -25.13
C GLN A 126 -3.76 -8.52 -24.36
N LYS A 127 -4.23 -9.78 -24.35
CA LYS A 127 -5.43 -10.18 -23.59
C LYS A 127 -5.19 -10.16 -22.08
N THR A 128 -4.01 -10.56 -21.63
CA THR A 128 -3.61 -10.46 -20.23
C THR A 128 -3.54 -8.99 -19.79
N ASP A 129 -2.95 -8.10 -20.59
CA ASP A 129 -2.84 -6.67 -20.25
C ASP A 129 -4.20 -5.97 -20.21
N GLU A 130 -5.11 -6.33 -21.12
CA GLU A 130 -6.49 -5.85 -21.11
C GLU A 130 -7.21 -6.23 -19.81
N LEU A 131 -7.10 -7.50 -19.38
CA LEU A 131 -7.65 -7.96 -18.10
C LEU A 131 -6.96 -7.28 -16.91
N ASN A 132 -5.63 -7.18 -16.94
CA ASN A 132 -4.85 -6.54 -15.87
C ASN A 132 -5.25 -5.08 -15.68
N ARG A 133 -5.55 -4.35 -16.76
CA ARG A 133 -6.08 -2.99 -16.69
C ARG A 133 -7.44 -2.95 -15.97
N ILE A 134 -8.38 -3.82 -16.35
CA ILE A 134 -9.70 -3.90 -15.70
C ILE A 134 -9.54 -4.17 -14.20
N VAL A 135 -8.69 -5.13 -13.83
CA VAL A 135 -8.42 -5.43 -12.41
C VAL A 135 -7.87 -4.19 -11.70
N ARG A 136 -6.87 -3.49 -12.26
CA ARG A 136 -6.29 -2.27 -11.67
C ARG A 136 -7.33 -1.17 -11.45
N GLU A 137 -8.21 -0.95 -12.43
CA GLU A 137 -9.28 0.05 -12.33
C GLU A 137 -10.26 -0.25 -11.17
N ASN A 138 -10.42 -1.51 -10.79
CA ASN A 138 -11.30 -1.91 -9.69
C ASN A 138 -10.59 -2.01 -8.33
N LEU A 139 -9.26 -1.94 -8.28
CA LEU A 139 -8.50 -1.96 -7.01
C LEU A 139 -8.56 -0.66 -6.23
N GLY A 140 -9.06 0.43 -6.84
CA GLY A 140 -9.15 1.75 -6.18
C GLY A 140 -9.87 1.70 -4.83
N ILE A 141 -10.94 0.90 -4.71
CA ILE A 141 -11.69 0.76 -3.46
C ILE A 141 -10.81 0.23 -2.31
N ILE A 142 -9.85 -0.66 -2.62
CA ILE A 142 -8.92 -1.20 -1.62
C ILE A 142 -7.82 -0.19 -1.32
N ASP A 143 -7.31 0.46 -2.36
CA ASP A 143 -6.26 1.47 -2.24
C ASP A 143 -6.76 2.67 -1.40
N ASP A 144 -8.01 3.11 -1.57
CA ASP A 144 -8.63 4.18 -0.79
C ASP A 144 -8.67 3.85 0.71
N ILE A 145 -9.05 2.63 1.08
CA ILE A 145 -9.08 2.20 2.49
C ILE A 145 -7.66 2.10 3.04
N LEU A 146 -6.71 1.54 2.29
CA LEU A 146 -5.32 1.46 2.71
C LEU A 146 -4.72 2.86 2.91
N VAL A 147 -5.00 3.80 2.01
CA VAL A 147 -4.58 5.21 2.12
C VAL A 147 -5.18 5.85 3.37
N ALA A 148 -6.47 5.65 3.64
CA ALA A 148 -7.11 6.17 4.86
C ALA A 148 -6.50 5.59 6.15
N ILE A 149 -6.01 4.35 6.13
CA ILE A 149 -5.32 3.75 7.28
C ILE A 149 -3.89 4.28 7.42
N ILE A 150 -3.17 4.44 6.32
CA ILE A 150 -1.77 4.91 6.28
C ILE A 150 -1.69 6.41 6.61
N SER A 151 -2.62 7.20 6.08
CA SER A 151 -2.70 8.65 6.25
C SER A 151 -4.14 9.07 6.57
N PRO A 152 -4.58 8.92 7.82
CA PRO A 152 -5.95 9.26 8.24
C PRO A 152 -6.30 10.75 8.08
N GLU A 153 -5.30 11.62 7.99
CA GLU A 153 -5.46 13.07 7.75
C GLU A 153 -5.38 13.44 6.26
N GLU A 154 -5.32 12.44 5.36
CA GLU A 154 -5.21 12.63 3.91
C GLU A 154 -4.03 13.54 3.51
N LYS A 155 -2.86 13.35 4.16
CA LYS A 155 -1.69 14.20 3.90
C LYS A 155 -1.27 14.10 2.44
N GLN A 156 -1.04 15.26 1.83
CA GLN A 156 -0.52 15.38 0.47
C GLN A 156 0.77 16.21 0.49
N PHE A 157 1.73 15.81 -0.33
CA PHE A 157 3.04 16.45 -0.39
C PHE A 157 3.36 16.84 -1.83
N ALA A 158 3.78 18.09 -2.02
CA ALA A 158 4.35 18.50 -3.30
C ALA A 158 5.75 17.87 -3.47
N MET A 159 6.17 17.58 -4.70
CA MET A 159 7.50 17.00 -4.95
C MET A 159 8.63 17.86 -4.35
N VAL A 160 8.55 19.18 -4.50
CA VAL A 160 9.54 20.11 -3.91
C VAL A 160 9.63 19.99 -2.39
N GLN A 161 8.50 19.71 -1.72
CA GLN A 161 8.45 19.49 -0.28
C GLN A 161 9.07 18.13 0.07
N MET A 162 8.75 17.08 -0.69
CA MET A 162 9.36 15.75 -0.53
C MET A 162 10.89 15.79 -0.61
N VAL A 163 11.43 16.55 -1.57
CA VAL A 163 12.89 16.72 -1.75
C VAL A 163 13.49 17.51 -0.58
N ASN A 164 12.94 18.69 -0.29
CA ASN A 164 13.55 19.62 0.67
C ASN A 164 13.40 19.17 2.13
N ASP A 165 12.24 18.67 2.50
CA ASP A 165 11.89 18.41 3.92
C ASP A 165 12.12 16.95 4.31
N TYR A 166 12.04 16.02 3.34
CA TYR A 166 12.07 14.57 3.59
C TYR A 166 13.20 13.83 2.87
N GLY A 167 14.03 14.52 2.08
CA GLY A 167 15.18 13.93 1.40
C GLY A 167 14.80 12.96 0.27
N TYR A 168 13.63 13.13 -0.34
CA TYR A 168 13.24 12.34 -1.51
C TYR A 168 14.18 12.63 -2.69
N PRO A 169 14.77 11.61 -3.33
CA PRO A 169 15.69 11.84 -4.44
C PRO A 169 14.93 12.25 -5.71
N ASP A 170 15.29 13.41 -6.26
CA ASP A 170 14.82 13.90 -7.56
C ASP A 170 15.72 13.36 -8.68
N VAL A 171 15.52 12.08 -9.02
CA VAL A 171 16.30 11.38 -10.04
C VAL A 171 15.40 10.64 -11.02
N ASP A 172 15.84 10.55 -12.27
CA ASP A 172 15.17 9.75 -13.30
C ASP A 172 15.58 8.28 -13.15
N LEU A 173 14.78 7.50 -12.43
CA LEU A 173 15.00 6.07 -12.24
C LEU A 173 14.99 5.28 -13.54
N CYS A 174 14.18 5.67 -14.52
CA CYS A 174 14.14 4.98 -15.82
C CYS A 174 15.50 5.11 -16.51
N LYS A 175 16.07 6.32 -16.53
CA LYS A 175 17.40 6.55 -17.10
C LYS A 175 18.46 5.71 -16.38
N ILE A 176 18.42 5.65 -15.05
CA ILE A 176 19.38 4.89 -14.25
C ILE A 176 19.26 3.38 -14.53
N ASP A 177 18.03 2.85 -14.61
CA ASP A 177 17.83 1.43 -14.94
C ASP A 177 18.36 1.06 -16.34
N PHE A 178 18.31 1.99 -17.30
CA PHE A 178 18.91 1.78 -18.63
C PHE A 178 20.44 1.82 -18.63
N GLU A 179 21.06 2.57 -17.71
CA GLU A 179 22.51 2.65 -17.57
C GLU A 179 23.10 1.46 -16.79
N ASP A 180 22.28 0.79 -15.97
CA ASP A 180 22.63 -0.41 -15.19
C ASP A 180 22.42 -1.75 -15.95
N LEU A 181 21.87 -1.71 -17.18
CA LEU A 181 21.64 -2.88 -18.07
C LEU A 181 22.84 -3.20 -18.97
#